data_AF-A0A525JYX9-F1
#
_entry.id   AF-A0A525JYX9-F1
#
_cell.length_a   1.000
_cell.length_b   1.000
_cell.length_c   1.000
_cell.angle_alpha   90.00
_cell.angle_beta   90.00
_cell.angle_gamma   90.00
#
_symmetry.space_group_name_H-M   'P 1'
#
loop_
_entity.id
_entity.type
_entity.pdbx_description
1 polymer ?
#
loop_
_entity_poly.entity_id
_entity_poly.type
_entity_poly.pdbx_seq_one_letter_code
_entity_poly.pdbx_strand_id
1 'polypeptide(L)'
;MARSASKPAPEAAKADWAETAEQQVLDAALKIVAHEGWTSRLAVMAGKSCGLSAGETELLLPHGAADLAALLSRRHDAAAMTALAKIDPKTLKIRERIARGVEARLNAADADEAAVRRLAGFLALPPNLTLGARLTWESADVLWRWAGDTATDENHYSKRALLAGILTGALAVRLSSGPAAALAFTDRRIENVMAFETWKRTTKFKPSKFLDEAAAAMGRIRYR
;
A
#
# COMPACT_ATOMS: atom_id res chain seq x y z
N MET A 1 45.44 17.50 -0.64
CA MET A 1 44.11 17.86 -1.15
C MET A 1 43.05 17.28 -0.22
N ALA A 2 42.61 18.07 0.77
CA ALA A 2 41.56 17.66 1.69
C ALA A 2 40.20 17.83 1.00
N ARG A 3 39.44 16.74 0.85
CA ARG A 3 38.05 16.80 0.39
C ARG A 3 37.24 17.50 1.48
N SER A 4 36.82 18.73 1.19
CA SER A 4 35.82 19.44 1.99
C SER A 4 34.53 18.62 1.99
N ALA A 5 34.14 18.10 3.15
CA ALA A 5 32.83 17.49 3.33
C ALA A 5 31.79 18.63 3.23
N SER A 6 31.03 18.63 2.14
CA SER A 6 29.94 19.58 1.93
C SER A 6 28.92 19.43 3.06
N LYS A 7 28.65 20.53 3.78
CA LYS A 7 27.61 20.59 4.82
C LYS A 7 26.25 20.43 4.11
N PRO A 8 25.33 19.58 4.61
CA PRO A 8 24.04 19.37 3.95
C PRO A 8 23.25 20.67 3.85
N ALA A 9 22.54 20.85 2.74
CA ALA A 9 21.70 22.03 2.50
C ALA A 9 20.62 22.16 3.59
N PRO A 10 20.23 23.39 3.99
CA PRO A 10 19.28 23.62 5.08
C PRO A 10 17.90 23.00 4.84
N GLU A 11 17.52 22.75 3.59
CA GLU A 11 16.27 22.07 3.22
C GLU A 11 16.33 20.56 3.49
N ALA A 12 17.48 19.91 3.27
CA ALA A 12 17.69 18.52 3.61
C ALA A 12 17.68 18.30 5.13
N ALA A 13 18.26 19.23 5.90
CA ALA A 13 18.22 19.17 7.37
C ALA A 13 16.81 19.39 7.94
N LYS A 14 15.98 20.21 7.28
CA LYS A 14 14.56 20.36 7.64
C LYS A 14 13.73 19.12 7.28
N ALA A 15 13.94 18.55 6.09
CA ALA A 15 13.26 17.31 5.70
C ALA A 15 13.58 16.16 6.69
N ASP A 16 14.84 16.04 7.11
CA ASP A 16 15.32 15.04 8.08
C ASP A 16 14.68 15.22 9.47
N TRP A 17 14.53 16.47 9.94
CA TRP A 17 13.78 16.77 11.17
C TRP A 17 12.30 16.35 11.05
N ALA A 18 11.64 16.70 9.95
CA ALA A 18 10.22 16.46 9.78
C ALA A 18 9.92 14.97 9.75
N GLU A 19 10.68 14.21 8.97
CA GLU A 19 10.55 12.76 8.88
C GLU A 19 10.80 12.10 10.25
N THR A 20 11.83 12.55 10.99
CA THR A 20 12.09 12.06 12.34
C THR A 20 10.91 12.34 13.29
N ALA A 21 10.36 13.56 13.26
CA ALA A 21 9.22 13.93 14.09
C ALA A 21 7.96 13.13 13.74
N GLU A 22 7.67 12.95 12.44
CA GLU A 22 6.55 12.12 11.96
C GLU A 22 6.66 10.68 12.49
N GLN A 23 7.85 10.07 12.44
CA GLN A 23 8.05 8.72 12.95
C GLN A 23 7.89 8.65 14.48
N GLN A 24 8.38 9.64 15.21
CA GLN A 24 8.19 9.72 16.67
C GLN A 24 6.71 9.84 17.05
N VAL A 25 5.95 10.67 16.33
CA VAL A 25 4.51 10.80 16.55
C VAL A 25 3.77 9.53 16.16
N LEU A 26 4.17 8.85 15.09
CA LEU A 26 3.61 7.54 14.74
C LEU A 26 3.89 6.50 15.84
N ASP A 27 5.10 6.43 16.39
CA ASP A 27 5.43 5.51 17.49
C ASP A 27 4.59 5.79 18.74
N ALA A 28 4.34 7.06 19.04
CA ALA A 28 3.43 7.46 20.11
C ALA A 28 1.99 7.06 19.82
N ALA A 29 1.51 7.27 18.59
CA ALA A 29 0.16 6.91 18.18
C ALA A 29 -0.09 5.40 18.28
N LEU A 30 0.86 4.56 17.84
CA LEU A 30 0.74 3.11 17.90
C LEU A 30 0.58 2.56 19.33
N LYS A 31 1.11 3.26 20.34
CA LYS A 31 0.93 2.89 21.76
C LYS A 31 -0.49 3.11 22.28
N ILE A 32 -1.22 4.06 21.71
CA ILE A 32 -2.54 4.49 22.23
C ILE A 32 -3.71 4.15 21.27
N VAL A 33 -3.43 3.83 20.00
CA VAL A 33 -4.44 3.60 18.95
C VAL A 33 -5.39 2.43 19.25
N ALA A 34 -4.95 1.45 20.04
CA ALA A 34 -5.81 0.35 20.48
C ALA A 34 -7.00 0.85 21.32
N HIS A 35 -6.82 1.94 22.06
CA HIS A 35 -7.86 2.54 22.90
C HIS A 35 -8.56 3.71 22.21
N GLU A 36 -7.79 4.66 21.64
CA GLU A 36 -8.34 5.88 21.03
C GLU A 36 -8.93 5.64 19.62
N GLY A 37 -8.50 4.58 18.94
CA GLY A 37 -8.83 4.34 17.53
C GLY A 37 -8.17 5.35 16.57
N TRP A 38 -8.43 5.17 15.27
CA TRP A 38 -7.94 6.08 14.22
C TRP A 38 -8.83 7.32 14.12
N THR A 39 -8.64 8.26 15.06
CA THR A 39 -9.45 9.49 15.19
C THR A 39 -8.58 10.74 15.12
N SER A 40 -9.19 11.92 14.92
CA SER A 40 -8.44 13.19 14.99
C SER A 40 -7.74 13.39 16.34
N ARG A 41 -8.33 12.89 17.43
CA ARG A 41 -7.72 12.92 18.78
C ARG A 41 -6.44 12.12 18.88
N LEU A 42 -6.31 11.02 18.13
CA LEU A 42 -5.11 10.18 18.12
C LEU A 42 -3.86 11.00 17.80
N ALA A 43 -3.91 11.77 16.70
CA ALA A 43 -2.78 12.58 16.25
C ALA A 43 -2.41 13.66 17.27
N VAL A 44 -3.40 14.36 17.83
CA VAL A 44 -3.20 15.40 18.85
C VAL A 44 -2.57 14.82 20.12
N MET A 45 -3.07 13.68 20.60
CA MET A 45 -2.54 13.03 21.79
C MET A 45 -1.12 12.49 21.58
N ALA A 46 -0.86 11.90 20.42
CA ALA A 46 0.46 11.44 20.04
C ALA A 46 1.45 12.61 19.94
N GLY A 47 1.10 13.68 19.22
CA GLY A 47 1.91 14.89 19.11
C GLY A 47 2.23 15.53 20.46
N LYS A 48 1.23 15.64 21.34
CA LYS A 48 1.42 16.12 22.71
C LYS A 48 2.40 15.27 23.51
N SER A 49 2.35 13.94 23.36
CA SER A 49 3.29 13.04 24.03
C SER A 49 4.73 13.16 23.52
N CYS A 50 4.91 13.67 22.29
CA CYS A 50 6.20 14.01 21.70
C CYS A 50 6.64 15.46 22.02
N GLY A 51 5.89 16.18 22.87
CA GLY A 51 6.20 17.57 23.24
C GLY A 51 5.78 18.62 22.21
N LEU A 52 5.01 18.25 21.19
CA LEU A 52 4.49 19.17 20.19
C LEU A 52 3.22 19.86 20.72
N SER A 53 3.07 21.14 20.44
CA SER A 53 1.80 21.85 20.58
C SER A 53 0.77 21.36 19.56
N ALA A 54 -0.50 21.74 19.76
CA ALA A 54 -1.55 21.40 18.81
C ALA A 54 -1.27 21.98 17.40
N GLY A 55 -0.80 23.23 17.33
CA GLY A 55 -0.45 23.88 16.07
C GLY A 55 0.76 23.25 15.38
N GLU A 56 1.79 22.85 16.13
CA GLU A 56 2.93 22.11 15.56
C GLU A 56 2.51 20.73 15.07
N THR A 57 1.61 20.06 15.79
CA THR A 57 1.08 18.75 15.37
C THR A 57 0.25 18.87 14.09
N GLU A 58 -0.58 19.92 13.98
CA GLU A 58 -1.37 20.19 12.76
C GLU A 58 -0.48 20.58 11.58
N LEU A 59 0.60 21.33 11.83
CA LEU A 59 1.60 21.64 10.79
C LEU A 59 2.32 20.39 10.29
N LEU A 60 2.63 19.46 11.19
CA LEU A 60 3.30 18.20 10.87
C LEU A 60 2.35 17.18 10.22
N LEU A 61 1.10 17.09 10.68
CA LEU A 61 0.09 16.12 10.26
C LEU A 61 -1.23 16.84 9.93
N PRO A 62 -1.31 17.56 8.80
CA PRO A 62 -2.47 18.39 8.44
C PRO A 62 -3.79 17.61 8.29
N HIS A 63 -3.72 16.30 8.02
CA HIS A 63 -4.87 15.40 7.95
C HIS A 63 -4.95 14.44 9.15
N GLY A 64 -4.13 14.65 10.18
CA GLY A 64 -4.15 13.91 11.44
C GLY A 64 -4.00 12.40 11.26
N ALA A 65 -5.05 11.65 11.65
CA ALA A 65 -5.04 10.18 11.57
C ALA A 65 -4.83 9.63 10.15
N ALA A 66 -5.24 10.38 9.11
CA ALA A 66 -5.01 9.99 7.73
C ALA A 66 -3.52 10.03 7.35
N ASP A 67 -2.77 11.00 7.86
CA ASP A 67 -1.33 11.09 7.63
C ASP A 67 -0.60 9.99 8.42
N LEU A 68 -1.02 9.72 9.67
CA LEU A 68 -0.52 8.58 10.45
C LEU A 68 -0.75 7.23 9.74
N ALA A 69 -1.91 7.07 9.09
CA ALA A 69 -2.24 5.87 8.33
C ALA A 69 -1.30 5.70 7.13
N ALA A 70 -1.00 6.80 6.42
CA ALA A 70 -0.07 6.80 5.31
C ALA A 70 1.37 6.48 5.77
N LEU A 71 1.80 7.09 6.88
CA LEU A 71 3.11 6.83 7.49
C LEU A 71 3.26 5.35 7.88
N LEU A 72 2.25 4.77 8.54
CA LEU A 72 2.27 3.36 8.91
C LEU A 72 2.34 2.44 7.69
N SER A 73 1.53 2.71 6.67
CA SER A 73 1.54 1.90 5.44
C SER A 73 2.91 1.89 4.77
N ARG A 74 3.54 3.07 4.65
CA ARG A 74 4.87 3.23 4.02
C ARG A 74 5.98 2.62 4.88
N ARG A 75 5.87 2.72 6.22
CA ARG A 75 6.78 2.04 7.15
C ARG A 75 6.74 0.52 6.95
N HIS A 76 5.55 -0.06 6.78
CA HIS A 76 5.43 -1.49 6.49
C HIS A 76 5.93 -1.86 5.08
N ASP A 77 5.75 -1.00 4.07
CA ASP A 77 6.33 -1.20 2.74
C ASP A 77 7.87 -1.24 2.83
N ALA A 78 8.47 -0.30 3.56
CA ALA A 78 9.92 -0.26 3.80
C ALA A 78 10.42 -1.50 4.56
N ALA A 79 9.68 -1.95 5.58
CA ALA A 79 10.00 -3.17 6.32
C ALA A 79 9.92 -4.42 5.41
N ALA A 80 8.91 -4.50 4.54
CA ALA A 80 8.79 -5.55 3.55
C ALA A 80 9.97 -5.55 2.57
N MET A 81 10.36 -4.37 2.07
CA MET A 81 11.52 -4.24 1.18
C MET A 81 12.82 -4.65 1.85
N THR A 82 12.98 -4.31 3.14
CA THR A 82 14.14 -4.73 3.93
C THR A 82 14.21 -6.26 4.06
N ALA A 83 13.07 -6.92 4.28
CA ALA A 83 13.01 -8.38 4.33
C ALA A 83 13.33 -9.02 2.97
N LEU A 84 12.86 -8.42 1.88
CA LEU A 84 13.06 -8.91 0.52
C LEU A 84 14.44 -8.60 -0.08
N ALA A 85 15.19 -7.65 0.49
CA ALA A 85 16.50 -7.23 -0.02
C ALA A 85 17.53 -8.39 -0.09
N LYS A 86 17.32 -9.45 0.70
CA LYS A 86 18.18 -10.64 0.73
C LYS A 86 17.87 -11.66 -0.37
N ILE A 87 16.81 -11.43 -1.13
CA ILE A 87 16.30 -12.36 -2.15
C ILE A 87 16.53 -11.72 -3.52
N ASP A 88 17.29 -12.39 -4.38
CA ASP A 88 17.35 -11.99 -5.79
C ASP A 88 16.05 -12.39 -6.50
N PRO A 89 15.18 -11.44 -6.88
CA PRO A 89 13.92 -11.75 -7.53
C PRO A 89 14.13 -12.52 -8.85
N LYS A 90 15.27 -12.33 -9.54
CA LYS A 90 15.54 -12.98 -10.84
C LYS A 90 15.64 -14.50 -10.73
N THR A 91 15.98 -15.02 -9.55
CA THR A 91 16.05 -16.46 -9.27
C THR A 91 14.68 -17.13 -9.15
N LEU A 92 13.62 -16.35 -8.94
CA LEU A 92 12.25 -16.82 -8.71
C LEU A 92 11.39 -16.68 -9.97
N LYS A 93 10.40 -17.55 -10.13
CA LYS A 93 9.34 -17.35 -11.13
C LYS A 93 8.45 -16.18 -10.71
N ILE A 94 7.82 -15.50 -11.67
CA ILE A 94 7.02 -14.29 -11.37
C ILE A 94 5.94 -14.54 -10.30
N ARG A 95 5.27 -15.70 -10.34
CA ARG A 95 4.29 -16.10 -9.32
C ARG A 95 4.88 -16.17 -7.91
N GLU A 96 6.11 -16.67 -7.78
CA GLU A 96 6.82 -16.82 -6.51
C GLU A 96 7.27 -15.45 -6.01
N ARG A 97 7.71 -14.57 -6.91
CA ARG A 97 8.00 -13.16 -6.57
C ARG A 97 6.76 -12.53 -5.95
N ILE A 98 5.63 -12.54 -6.64
CA ILE A 98 4.40 -11.90 -6.14
C ILE A 98 3.95 -12.50 -4.81
N ALA A 99 3.95 -13.84 -4.67
CA ALA A 99 3.61 -14.50 -3.41
C ALA A 99 4.53 -14.05 -2.25
N ARG A 100 5.85 -14.03 -2.47
CA ARG A 100 6.83 -13.57 -1.48
C ARG A 100 6.69 -12.09 -1.14
N GLY A 101 6.41 -11.25 -2.13
CA GLY A 101 6.16 -9.83 -1.93
C GLY A 101 4.94 -9.58 -1.04
N VAL A 102 3.83 -10.25 -1.34
CA VAL A 102 2.60 -10.17 -0.54
C VAL A 102 2.84 -10.70 0.87
N GLU A 103 3.49 -11.86 1.01
CA GLU A 103 3.84 -12.44 2.31
C GLU A 103 4.69 -11.48 3.15
N ALA A 104 5.75 -10.89 2.57
CA ALA A 104 6.60 -9.93 3.27
C ALA A 104 5.82 -8.70 3.74
N ARG A 105 4.91 -8.19 2.92
CA ARG A 105 4.09 -7.02 3.28
C ARG A 105 3.05 -7.30 4.36
N LEU A 106 2.49 -8.50 4.37
CA LEU A 106 1.59 -8.98 5.43
C LEU A 106 2.36 -9.20 6.74
N ASN A 107 3.54 -9.82 6.68
CA ASN A 107 4.39 -10.02 7.86
C ASN A 107 4.85 -8.68 8.47
N ALA A 108 5.13 -7.67 7.65
CA ALA A 108 5.41 -6.32 8.13
C ALA A 108 4.22 -5.69 8.87
N ALA A 109 3.00 -5.92 8.38
CA ALA A 109 1.78 -5.42 9.01
C ALA A 109 1.47 -6.08 10.36
N ASP A 110 1.84 -7.35 10.53
CA ASP A 110 1.63 -8.10 11.76
C ASP A 110 2.37 -7.54 12.97
N ALA A 111 3.48 -6.81 12.76
CA ALA A 111 4.17 -6.11 13.84
C ALA A 111 3.25 -5.13 14.58
N ASP A 112 2.22 -4.62 13.90
CA ASP A 112 1.25 -3.65 14.41
C ASP A 112 -0.19 -4.19 14.31
N GLU A 113 -0.42 -5.50 14.46
CA GLU A 113 -1.71 -6.16 14.14
C GLU A 113 -2.93 -5.44 14.77
N ALA A 114 -2.84 -5.06 16.05
CA ALA A 114 -3.93 -4.40 16.76
C ALA A 114 -4.28 -3.01 16.18
N ALA A 115 -3.29 -2.29 15.68
CA ALA A 115 -3.45 -1.00 15.01
C ALA A 115 -3.98 -1.21 13.58
N VAL A 116 -3.40 -2.17 12.84
CA VAL A 116 -3.77 -2.51 11.46
C VAL A 116 -5.20 -3.00 11.37
N ARG A 117 -5.69 -3.80 12.33
CA ARG A 117 -7.08 -4.25 12.38
C ARG A 117 -8.06 -3.09 12.41
N ARG A 118 -7.78 -2.08 13.23
CA ARG A 118 -8.60 -0.86 13.31
C ARG A 118 -8.40 0.03 12.08
N LEU A 119 -7.17 0.07 11.55
CA LEU A 119 -6.83 0.85 10.36
C LEU A 119 -7.59 0.35 9.13
N ALA A 120 -7.70 -0.96 8.96
CA ALA A 120 -8.45 -1.56 7.86
C ALA A 120 -9.91 -1.10 7.85
N GLY A 121 -10.55 -1.03 9.03
CA GLY A 121 -11.89 -0.46 9.18
C GLY A 121 -11.93 1.04 8.86
N PHE A 122 -10.98 1.82 9.39
CA PHE A 122 -10.88 3.25 9.14
C PHE A 122 -10.74 3.58 7.64
N LEU A 123 -9.87 2.88 6.91
CA LEU A 123 -9.63 3.06 5.48
C LEU A 123 -10.79 2.55 4.61
N ALA A 124 -11.63 1.67 5.12
CA ALA A 124 -12.83 1.19 4.42
C ALA A 124 -14.01 2.18 4.49
N LEU A 125 -13.94 3.20 5.36
CA LEU A 125 -14.97 4.23 5.43
C LEU A 125 -14.97 5.10 4.16
N PRO A 126 -16.14 5.53 3.64
CA PRO A 126 -16.21 6.33 2.41
C PRO A 126 -15.29 7.56 2.36
N PRO A 127 -15.12 8.35 3.44
CA PRO A 127 -14.21 9.50 3.43
C PRO A 127 -12.73 9.13 3.25
N ASN A 128 -12.34 7.90 3.64
CA ASN A 128 -10.96 7.44 3.61
C ASN A 128 -10.68 6.43 2.48
N LEU A 129 -11.70 6.08 1.70
CA LEU A 129 -11.59 5.03 0.69
C LEU A 129 -10.55 5.38 -0.39
N THR A 130 -10.48 6.66 -0.78
CA THR A 130 -9.50 7.17 -1.72
C THR A 130 -8.08 7.06 -1.17
N LEU A 131 -7.88 7.36 0.12
CA LEU A 131 -6.61 7.14 0.81
C LEU A 131 -6.25 5.66 0.83
N GLY A 132 -7.18 4.79 1.22
CA GLY A 132 -6.95 3.34 1.26
C GLY A 132 -6.55 2.78 -0.11
N ALA A 133 -7.22 3.22 -1.18
CA ALA A 133 -6.89 2.84 -2.56
C ALA A 133 -5.50 3.35 -2.99
N ARG A 134 -5.15 4.58 -2.63
CA ARG A 134 -3.83 5.15 -2.91
C ARG A 134 -2.72 4.37 -2.19
N LEU A 135 -2.89 4.09 -0.90
CA LEU A 135 -1.87 3.38 -0.10
C LEU A 135 -1.67 1.94 -0.60
N THR A 136 -2.76 1.23 -0.90
CA THR A 136 -2.67 -0.13 -1.44
C THR A 136 -2.06 -0.16 -2.85
N TRP A 137 -2.30 0.88 -3.65
CA TRP A 137 -1.61 1.08 -4.92
C TRP A 137 -0.10 1.32 -4.73
N GLU A 138 0.29 2.22 -3.82
CA GLU A 138 1.70 2.48 -3.47
C GLU A 138 2.41 1.19 -3.07
N SER A 139 1.82 0.38 -2.20
CA SER A 139 2.37 -0.92 -1.80
C SER A 139 2.49 -1.88 -2.98
N ALA A 140 1.45 -2.00 -3.82
CA ALA A 140 1.50 -2.85 -5.01
C ALA A 140 2.59 -2.43 -6.00
N ASP A 141 2.77 -1.13 -6.19
CA ASP A 141 3.80 -0.55 -7.05
C ASP A 141 5.21 -0.88 -6.56
N VAL A 142 5.48 -0.71 -5.26
CA VAL A 142 6.76 -1.07 -4.63
C VAL A 142 7.05 -2.57 -4.79
N LEU A 143 6.07 -3.43 -4.54
CA LEU A 143 6.23 -4.88 -4.73
C LEU A 143 6.50 -5.27 -6.18
N TRP A 144 5.82 -4.65 -7.15
CA TRP A 144 6.05 -4.92 -8.58
C TRP A 144 7.42 -4.45 -9.05
N ARG A 145 7.89 -3.29 -8.58
CA ARG A 145 9.26 -2.82 -8.86
C ARG A 145 10.29 -3.81 -8.32
N TRP A 146 10.12 -4.29 -7.09
CA TRP A 146 10.99 -5.34 -6.55
C TRP A 146 10.91 -6.65 -7.36
N ALA A 147 9.72 -7.03 -7.83
CA ALA A 147 9.56 -8.22 -8.68
C ALA A 147 10.19 -8.09 -10.09
N GLY A 148 10.71 -6.91 -10.44
CA GLY A 148 11.37 -6.61 -11.72
C GLY A 148 10.45 -6.10 -12.81
N ASP A 149 9.29 -5.54 -12.47
CA ASP A 149 8.40 -4.89 -13.44
C ASP A 149 8.99 -3.59 -13.97
N THR A 150 9.06 -3.46 -15.29
CA THR A 150 9.50 -2.24 -16.00
C THR A 150 8.40 -1.69 -16.92
N ALA A 151 7.17 -2.17 -16.79
CA ALA A 151 6.06 -1.74 -17.64
C ALA A 151 5.70 -0.27 -17.38
N THR A 152 5.50 0.48 -18.47
CA THR A 152 5.06 1.89 -18.46
C THR A 152 3.77 2.11 -19.25
N ASP A 153 3.15 1.04 -19.73
CA ASP A 153 1.96 1.01 -20.58
C ASP A 153 0.71 0.54 -19.80
N GLU A 154 -0.37 0.12 -20.47
CA GLU A 154 -1.60 -0.38 -19.83
C GLU A 154 -1.34 -1.53 -18.83
N ASN A 155 -0.27 -2.30 -19.05
CA ASN A 155 0.12 -3.39 -18.17
C ASN A 155 0.58 -2.86 -16.80
N HIS A 156 1.18 -1.67 -16.75
CA HIS A 156 1.56 -0.99 -15.52
C HIS A 156 0.38 -0.86 -14.57
N TYR A 157 -0.75 -0.36 -15.09
CA TYR A 157 -1.95 -0.10 -14.31
C TYR A 157 -2.68 -1.39 -13.92
N SER A 158 -2.84 -2.31 -14.88
CA SER A 158 -3.55 -3.56 -14.67
C SER A 158 -2.88 -4.44 -13.59
N LYS A 159 -1.55 -4.53 -13.62
CA LYS A 159 -0.76 -5.27 -12.64
C LYS A 159 -0.92 -4.73 -11.22
N ARG A 160 -0.87 -3.41 -11.06
CA ARG A 160 -0.99 -2.74 -9.75
C ARG A 160 -2.41 -2.83 -9.20
N ALA A 161 -3.42 -2.63 -10.05
CA ALA A 161 -4.82 -2.81 -9.66
C ALA A 161 -5.10 -4.24 -9.16
N LEU A 162 -4.64 -5.26 -9.89
CA LEU A 162 -4.79 -6.66 -9.49
C LEU A 162 -4.06 -6.96 -8.18
N LEU A 163 -2.80 -6.53 -8.05
CA LEU A 163 -2.01 -6.78 -6.85
C LEU A 163 -2.55 -6.03 -5.63
N ALA A 164 -3.05 -4.80 -5.79
CA ALA A 164 -3.73 -4.07 -4.72
C ALA A 164 -4.97 -4.83 -4.24
N GLY A 165 -5.77 -5.38 -5.15
CA GLY A 165 -6.90 -6.25 -4.80
C GLY A 165 -6.49 -7.53 -4.06
N ILE A 166 -5.36 -8.14 -4.44
CA ILE A 166 -4.80 -9.30 -3.73
C ILE A 166 -4.35 -8.90 -2.32
N LEU A 167 -3.60 -7.81 -2.17
CA LEU A 167 -3.11 -7.32 -0.88
C LEU A 167 -4.26 -7.03 0.09
N THR A 168 -5.27 -6.27 -0.35
CA THR A 168 -6.44 -5.94 0.49
C THR A 168 -7.19 -7.19 0.93
N GLY A 169 -7.43 -8.12 -0.01
CA GLY A 169 -8.10 -9.38 0.30
C GLY A 169 -7.29 -10.27 1.25
N ALA A 170 -5.98 -10.39 1.01
CA ALA A 170 -5.09 -11.21 1.83
C ALA A 170 -4.95 -10.64 3.24
N LEU A 171 -4.91 -9.31 3.40
CA LEU A 171 -4.93 -8.66 4.71
C LEU A 171 -6.22 -8.95 5.46
N ALA A 172 -7.38 -8.82 4.81
CA ALA A 172 -8.67 -9.14 5.42
C ALA A 172 -8.77 -10.62 5.85
N VAL A 173 -8.27 -11.54 5.01
CA VAL A 173 -8.19 -12.96 5.37
C VAL A 173 -7.22 -13.18 6.52
N ARG A 174 -6.06 -12.51 6.53
CA ARG A 174 -5.07 -12.64 7.61
C ARG A 174 -5.64 -12.21 8.96
N LEU A 175 -6.31 -11.05 8.99
CA LEU A 175 -6.93 -10.52 10.20
C LEU A 175 -8.07 -11.40 10.72
N SER A 176 -8.80 -12.09 9.84
CA SER A 176 -9.94 -12.94 10.25
C SER A 176 -9.56 -14.38 10.54
N SER A 177 -8.61 -14.94 9.80
CA SER A 177 -8.38 -16.38 9.68
C SER A 177 -6.89 -16.78 9.82
N GLY A 178 -6.01 -15.81 10.06
CA GLY A 178 -4.60 -16.05 10.34
C GLY A 178 -3.68 -16.18 9.11
N PRO A 179 -2.38 -16.35 9.34
CA PRO A 179 -1.34 -16.28 8.31
C PRO A 179 -1.47 -17.39 7.25
N ALA A 180 -1.75 -18.62 7.65
CA ALA A 180 -1.85 -19.75 6.71
C ALA A 180 -3.02 -19.58 5.73
N ALA A 181 -4.17 -19.10 6.22
CA ALA A 181 -5.33 -18.83 5.38
C ALA A 181 -5.06 -17.70 4.37
N ALA A 182 -4.33 -16.67 4.80
CA ALA A 182 -3.94 -15.55 3.94
C ALA A 182 -2.99 -15.98 2.82
N LEU A 183 -2.00 -16.83 3.14
CA LEU A 183 -1.09 -17.40 2.13
C LEU A 183 -1.85 -18.24 1.11
N ALA A 184 -2.71 -19.14 1.57
CA ALA A 184 -3.53 -19.96 0.68
C ALA A 184 -4.49 -19.10 -0.18
N PHE A 185 -5.01 -17.99 0.37
CA PHE A 185 -5.80 -17.03 -0.40
C PHE A 185 -4.95 -16.36 -1.49
N THR A 186 -3.76 -15.88 -1.15
CA THR A 186 -2.84 -15.25 -2.11
C THR A 186 -2.51 -16.20 -3.25
N ASP A 187 -2.16 -17.45 -2.96
CA ASP A 187 -1.82 -18.45 -3.98
C ASP A 187 -2.98 -18.66 -4.96
N ARG A 188 -4.20 -18.88 -4.45
CA ARG A 188 -5.41 -19.02 -5.30
C ARG A 188 -5.65 -17.78 -6.18
N ARG A 189 -5.40 -16.58 -5.65
CA ARG A 189 -5.62 -15.34 -6.42
C ARG A 189 -4.56 -15.13 -7.49
N ILE A 190 -3.31 -15.51 -7.22
CA ILE A 190 -2.24 -15.52 -8.23
C ILE A 190 -2.59 -16.51 -9.34
N GLU A 191 -3.06 -17.72 -9.01
CA GLU A 191 -3.52 -18.71 -10.00
C GLU A 191 -4.65 -18.18 -10.88
N ASN A 192 -5.65 -17.52 -10.29
CA ASN A 192 -6.75 -16.90 -11.03
C ASN A 192 -6.25 -15.84 -12.01
N VAL A 193 -5.27 -15.01 -11.61
CA VAL A 193 -4.66 -14.01 -12.51
C VAL A 193 -3.95 -14.70 -13.68
N MET A 194 -3.19 -15.77 -13.42
CA MET A 194 -2.50 -16.52 -14.47
C MET A 194 -3.47 -17.21 -15.44
N ALA A 195 -4.57 -17.76 -14.94
CA ALA A 195 -5.63 -18.34 -15.76
C ALA A 195 -6.29 -17.27 -16.65
N PHE A 196 -6.57 -16.09 -16.08
CA PHE A 196 -7.13 -14.96 -16.83
C PHE A 196 -6.18 -14.45 -17.92
N GLU A 197 -4.89 -14.30 -17.62
CA GLU A 197 -3.87 -13.93 -18.64
C GLU A 197 -3.78 -14.97 -19.76
N THR A 198 -3.82 -16.26 -19.41
CA THR A 198 -3.83 -17.35 -20.38
C THR A 198 -5.06 -17.27 -21.27
N TRP A 199 -6.25 -17.06 -20.69
CA TRP A 199 -7.49 -16.91 -21.43
C TRP A 199 -7.49 -15.68 -22.36
N LYS A 200 -7.00 -14.51 -21.91
CA LYS A 200 -6.87 -13.31 -22.74
C LYS A 200 -6.00 -13.57 -23.96
N ARG A 201 -4.86 -14.24 -23.77
CA ARG A 201 -3.94 -14.60 -24.85
C ARG A 201 -4.58 -15.55 -25.86
N THR A 202 -5.30 -16.56 -25.39
CA THR A 202 -5.96 -17.57 -26.25
C THR A 202 -7.12 -16.97 -27.04
N THR A 203 -7.89 -16.07 -26.42
CA THR A 203 -9.14 -15.52 -27.00
C THR A 203 -8.91 -14.22 -27.79
N LYS A 204 -7.70 -13.63 -27.75
CA LYS A 204 -7.36 -12.32 -28.36
C LYS A 204 -8.37 -11.21 -28.00
N PHE A 205 -8.88 -11.23 -26.77
CA PHE A 205 -9.88 -10.27 -26.31
C PHE A 205 -9.32 -8.83 -26.36
N LYS A 206 -10.04 -7.93 -27.03
CA LYS A 206 -9.71 -6.49 -27.12
C LYS A 206 -10.80 -5.67 -26.42
N PRO A 207 -10.54 -5.14 -25.21
CA PRO A 207 -11.53 -4.39 -24.43
C PRO A 207 -12.11 -3.19 -25.18
N SER A 208 -11.28 -2.48 -25.96
CA SER A 208 -11.72 -1.35 -26.79
C SER A 208 -12.77 -1.76 -27.82
N LYS A 209 -12.55 -2.85 -28.54
CA LYS A 209 -13.53 -3.37 -29.52
C LYS A 209 -14.86 -3.75 -28.89
N PHE A 210 -14.82 -4.36 -27.71
CA PHE A 210 -16.04 -4.73 -26.98
C PHE A 210 -16.83 -3.48 -26.53
N LEU A 211 -16.13 -2.45 -26.04
CA LEU A 211 -16.76 -1.17 -25.67
C LEU A 211 -17.33 -0.44 -26.89
N ASP A 212 -16.60 -0.42 -28.01
CA ASP A 212 -17.07 0.16 -29.28
C ASP A 212 -18.31 -0.57 -29.79
N GLU A 213 -18.33 -1.90 -29.73
CA GLU A 213 -19.48 -2.73 -30.13
C GLU A 213 -20.70 -2.51 -29.21
N ALA A 214 -20.47 -2.40 -27.89
CA ALA A 214 -21.52 -2.11 -26.92
C ALA A 214 -22.09 -0.69 -27.10
N ALA A 215 -21.22 0.31 -27.32
CA ALA A 215 -21.64 1.67 -27.63
C ALA A 215 -22.43 1.74 -28.95
N ALA A 216 -21.98 1.03 -29.99
CA ALA A 216 -22.69 0.94 -31.27
C ALA A 216 -24.04 0.19 -31.15
N ALA A 217 -24.13 -0.83 -30.30
CA ALA A 217 -25.38 -1.52 -30.01
C ALA A 217 -26.38 -0.61 -29.28
N MET A 218 -25.93 0.12 -28.25
CA MET A 218 -26.77 1.10 -27.55
C MET A 218 -27.18 2.27 -28.44
N GLY A 219 -26.30 2.72 -29.35
CA GLY A 219 -26.64 3.69 -30.38
C GLY A 219 -27.78 3.21 -31.28
N ARG A 220 -27.72 1.97 -31.77
CA ARG A 220 -28.79 1.37 -32.60
C ARG A 220 -30.13 1.20 -31.89
N ILE A 221 -30.12 1.00 -30.57
CA ILE A 221 -31.34 0.94 -29.76
C ILE A 221 -31.94 2.34 -29.56
N ARG A 222 -31.12 3.40 -29.53
CA ARG A 222 -31.57 4.78 -29.32
C ARG A 222 -32.14 5.46 -30.57
N TYR A 223 -31.85 4.93 -31.76
CA TYR A 223 -32.34 5.47 -33.05
C TYR A 223 -33.37 4.54 -33.73
N ARG A 224 -34.03 3.66 -32.98
CA ARG A 224 -35.28 2.98 -33.35
C ARG A 224 -36.43 3.56 -32.56
#